data_AF-A0A1U6GPE5-F1
#
_entry.id   AF-A0A1U6GPE5-F1
#
_cell.length_a   1.000
_cell.length_b   1.000
_cell.length_c   1.000
_cell.angle_alpha   90.00
_cell.angle_beta   90.00
_cell.angle_gamma   90.00
#
_symmetry.space_group_name_H-M   'P 1'
#
loop_
_entity.id
_entity.type
_entity.pdbx_description
1 polymer ?
#
loop_
_entity_poly.entity_id
_entity_poly.type
_entity_poly.pdbx_seq_one_letter_code
_entity_poly.pdbx_strand_id
1 'polypeptide(L)'
;MFIFNLNKSSLPTYQWLWHASLFTSLMLIASVSSAVTPVKAHFILGMDVQGQRLNLYHGCVEGHVTCDDMLLVAPDLGRLLQTEQLGKRQNKLPYTVKLYSAKTKHSLCNDGVTPCGFQGYRFKGEDFNGFIDQGNKELYIASNWTTDSATFCYKENSTYLPLVSQARLIDSLYKTSDKELNRNYLLTRRDIIKFYGQNSANDFKENQRKWVIERSQDCGADSQHLPRTQAEKVCFIQKNAAQMEEYFFWID
;
A
#
# COMPACT_ATOMS: atom_id res chain seq x y z
N MET A 1 -3.71 -12.93 -75.03
CA MET A 1 -3.04 -13.79 -76.03
C MET A 1 -1.90 -13.00 -76.64
N PHE A 2 -0.79 -13.66 -76.93
CA PHE A 2 0.56 -13.16 -77.29
C PHE A 2 1.54 -12.85 -76.15
N ILE A 3 2.35 -13.88 -75.93
CA ILE A 3 3.68 -13.94 -75.33
C ILE A 3 4.67 -13.27 -76.30
N PHE A 4 5.66 -12.54 -75.79
CA PHE A 4 7.03 -12.64 -76.30
C PHE A 4 8.05 -12.45 -75.17
N ASN A 5 8.77 -13.55 -74.93
CA ASN A 5 10.02 -13.65 -74.21
C ASN A 5 11.09 -12.77 -74.87
N LEU A 6 11.96 -12.17 -74.06
CA LEU A 6 13.34 -11.95 -74.45
C LEU A 6 14.26 -12.61 -73.43
N ASN A 7 15.17 -13.34 -74.03
CA ASN A 7 15.95 -14.45 -73.53
C ASN A 7 17.34 -13.96 -73.12
N LYS A 8 18.09 -14.88 -72.52
CA LYS A 8 19.55 -14.93 -72.35
C LYS A 8 20.15 -14.20 -71.16
N SER A 9 21.10 -14.74 -70.42
CA SER A 9 21.66 -16.08 -70.13
C SER A 9 23.07 -15.81 -69.64
N SER A 10 23.47 -16.38 -68.50
CA SER A 10 24.77 -17.07 -68.32
C SER A 10 25.06 -17.32 -66.84
N LEU A 11 24.97 -18.59 -66.44
CA LEU A 11 25.83 -19.26 -65.45
C LEU A 11 27.32 -19.22 -65.89
N PRO A 12 28.32 -19.74 -65.15
CA PRO A 12 28.40 -20.31 -63.79
C PRO A 12 29.55 -19.61 -62.99
N THR A 13 30.00 -19.95 -61.77
CA THR A 13 30.84 -21.08 -61.34
C THR A 13 31.31 -20.86 -59.89
N TYR A 14 31.31 -21.94 -59.10
CA TYR A 14 32.31 -22.36 -58.10
C TYR A 14 33.35 -21.33 -57.59
N GLN A 15 33.45 -21.17 -56.26
CA GLN A 15 34.66 -21.56 -55.51
C GLN A 15 34.51 -21.42 -53.99
N TRP A 16 35.05 -22.44 -53.31
CA TRP A 16 35.31 -22.55 -51.88
C TRP A 16 36.31 -21.50 -51.37
N LEU A 17 36.19 -21.11 -50.09
CA LEU A 17 37.26 -20.75 -49.12
C LEU A 17 36.56 -20.48 -47.76
N TRP A 18 36.50 -21.43 -46.83
CA TRP A 18 37.44 -21.67 -45.71
C TRP A 18 37.80 -20.45 -44.83
N HIS A 19 37.29 -20.52 -43.58
CA HIS A 19 37.83 -20.02 -42.30
C HIS A 19 37.78 -18.51 -41.96
N ALA A 20 36.93 -18.17 -40.98
CA ALA A 20 37.34 -17.40 -39.80
C ALA A 20 36.29 -17.53 -38.68
N SER A 21 36.74 -18.02 -37.54
CA SER A 21 36.05 -18.02 -36.25
C SER A 21 35.68 -16.62 -35.80
N LEU A 22 34.49 -16.43 -35.22
CA LEU A 22 34.33 -15.54 -34.07
C LEU A 22 33.07 -15.89 -33.28
N PHE A 23 33.32 -16.25 -32.03
CA PHE A 23 32.40 -16.38 -30.93
C PHE A 23 31.29 -15.32 -30.96
N THR A 24 30.05 -15.76 -31.00
CA THR A 24 28.97 -15.16 -30.22
C THR A 24 27.98 -16.27 -29.88
N SER A 25 28.24 -16.96 -28.77
CA SER A 25 27.14 -17.63 -28.06
C SER A 25 26.17 -16.54 -27.63
N LEU A 26 25.14 -16.33 -28.44
CA LEU A 26 23.98 -15.55 -28.06
C LEU A 26 23.23 -16.39 -27.02
N MET A 27 23.70 -16.33 -25.78
CA MET A 27 22.89 -16.69 -24.63
C MET A 27 21.73 -15.71 -24.64
N LEU A 28 20.62 -16.12 -25.25
CA LEU A 28 19.29 -15.61 -24.93
C LEU A 28 19.05 -15.98 -23.47
N ILE A 29 19.63 -15.19 -22.57
CA ILE A 29 19.06 -14.98 -21.26
C ILE A 29 17.72 -14.35 -21.61
N ALA A 30 16.68 -15.18 -21.66
CA ALA A 30 15.34 -14.69 -21.44
C ALA A 30 15.43 -14.00 -20.08
N SER A 31 15.65 -12.69 -20.12
CA SER A 31 15.30 -11.81 -19.04
C SER A 31 13.81 -12.05 -18.87
N VAL A 32 13.47 -13.00 -18.02
CA VAL A 32 12.27 -12.91 -17.20
C VAL A 32 12.44 -11.57 -16.51
N SER A 33 11.96 -10.52 -17.19
CA SER A 33 11.34 -9.41 -16.53
C SER A 33 10.36 -10.09 -15.60
N SER A 34 10.77 -10.25 -14.35
CA SER A 34 9.85 -10.34 -13.26
C SER A 34 9.07 -9.03 -13.35
N ALA A 35 8.05 -9.04 -14.21
CA ALA A 35 6.95 -8.11 -14.14
C ALA A 35 6.60 -8.18 -12.67
N VAL A 36 6.95 -7.10 -11.96
CA VAL A 36 6.68 -6.96 -10.54
C VAL A 36 5.17 -7.03 -10.47
N THR A 37 4.68 -8.24 -10.21
CA THR A 37 3.27 -8.48 -10.03
C THR A 37 2.96 -7.70 -8.76
N PRO A 38 2.10 -6.68 -8.83
CA PRO A 38 1.81 -5.86 -7.67
C PRO A 38 1.31 -6.79 -6.57
N VAL A 39 2.09 -6.89 -5.50
CA VAL A 39 1.83 -7.85 -4.42
C VAL A 39 0.57 -7.37 -3.71
N LYS A 40 -0.52 -8.12 -3.90
CA LYS A 40 -1.89 -7.89 -3.40
C LYS A 40 -2.02 -7.90 -1.86
N ALA A 41 -0.93 -8.03 -1.11
CA ALA A 41 -0.94 -8.52 0.27
C ALA A 41 -1.71 -7.67 1.29
N HIS A 42 -2.03 -6.40 0.99
CA HIS A 42 -2.87 -5.56 1.88
C HIS A 42 -3.94 -4.76 1.15
N PHE A 43 -4.12 -5.02 -0.15
CA PHE A 43 -5.11 -4.36 -0.98
C PHE A 43 -6.39 -5.18 -0.96
N ILE A 44 -7.46 -4.58 -0.43
CA ILE A 44 -8.78 -5.22 -0.43
C ILE A 44 -9.53 -4.84 -1.70
N LEU A 45 -9.62 -3.54 -2.00
CA LEU A 45 -10.53 -3.05 -3.00
C LEU A 45 -10.02 -1.78 -3.65
N GLY A 46 -10.01 -1.77 -4.98
CA GLY A 46 -9.83 -0.57 -5.79
C GLY A 46 -11.17 -0.21 -6.39
N MET A 47 -11.63 1.02 -6.18
CA MET A 47 -12.91 1.52 -6.64
C MET A 47 -12.69 2.69 -7.58
N ASP A 48 -13.35 2.64 -8.73
CA ASP A 48 -13.58 3.77 -9.62
C ASP A 48 -14.99 4.32 -9.36
N VAL A 49 -15.06 5.55 -8.86
CA VAL A 49 -16.29 6.29 -8.59
C VAL A 49 -16.28 7.52 -9.50
N GLN A 50 -17.03 7.51 -10.59
CA GLN A 50 -17.10 8.63 -11.53
C GLN A 50 -15.72 9.09 -12.06
N GLY A 51 -14.80 8.15 -12.31
CA GLY A 51 -13.42 8.43 -12.73
C GLY A 51 -12.50 8.83 -11.58
N GLN A 52 -13.02 8.95 -10.35
CA GLN A 52 -12.23 9.15 -9.14
C GLN A 52 -11.82 7.82 -8.56
N ARG A 53 -10.58 7.79 -8.08
CA ARG A 53 -9.93 6.57 -7.66
C ARG A 53 -9.83 6.47 -6.14
N LEU A 54 -10.37 5.40 -5.59
CA LEU A 54 -10.35 5.09 -4.17
C LEU A 54 -9.73 3.71 -3.95
N ASN A 55 -8.88 3.56 -2.94
CA ASN A 55 -8.30 2.27 -2.58
C ASN A 55 -8.53 1.99 -1.10
N LEU A 56 -8.96 0.78 -0.78
CA LEU A 56 -9.13 0.28 0.58
C LEU A 56 -8.03 -0.73 0.92
N TYR A 57 -7.43 -0.53 2.08
CA TYR A 57 -6.36 -1.37 2.62
C TYR A 57 -6.78 -1.97 3.97
N HIS A 58 -6.33 -3.18 4.27
CA HIS A 58 -6.47 -3.75 5.62
C HIS A 58 -5.15 -3.67 6.39
N GLY A 59 -5.25 -3.36 7.68
CA GLY A 59 -4.16 -3.42 8.65
C GLY A 59 -4.25 -4.63 9.59
N CYS A 60 -5.36 -5.38 9.57
CA CYS A 60 -5.52 -6.55 10.43
C CYS A 60 -4.84 -7.80 9.86
N VAL A 61 -4.36 -8.64 10.77
CA VAL A 61 -3.80 -9.97 10.48
C VAL A 61 -4.87 -10.89 9.90
N GLU A 62 -4.49 -11.80 9.00
CA GLU A 62 -5.40 -12.81 8.45
C GLU A 62 -6.02 -13.66 9.58
N GLY A 63 -7.31 -13.98 9.45
CA GLY A 63 -8.03 -14.84 10.40
C GLY A 63 -8.96 -14.13 11.40
N HIS A 64 -8.96 -12.79 11.44
CA HIS A 64 -9.94 -12.04 12.23
C HIS A 64 -11.25 -11.84 11.45
N VAL A 65 -12.39 -12.13 12.11
CA VAL A 65 -13.73 -11.90 11.54
C VAL A 65 -14.01 -10.41 11.36
N THR A 66 -13.65 -9.60 12.36
CA THR A 66 -13.74 -8.14 12.31
C THR A 66 -12.36 -7.53 12.14
N CYS A 67 -12.25 -6.50 11.31
CA CYS A 67 -11.06 -5.66 11.21
C CYS A 67 -11.41 -4.20 11.46
N ASP A 68 -10.90 -3.65 12.57
CA ASP A 68 -11.12 -2.26 12.98
C ASP A 68 -9.95 -1.32 12.60
N ASP A 69 -8.86 -1.89 12.08
CA ASP A 69 -7.70 -1.16 11.56
C ASP A 69 -7.64 -1.30 10.03
N MET A 70 -8.42 -0.46 9.33
CA MET A 70 -8.38 -0.37 7.87
C MET A 70 -8.21 1.09 7.43
N LEU A 71 -7.81 1.28 6.18
CA LEU A 71 -7.55 2.60 5.62
C LEU A 71 -8.19 2.75 4.25
N LEU A 72 -9.10 3.72 4.12
CA LEU A 72 -9.58 4.18 2.84
C LEU A 72 -8.74 5.38 2.41
N VAL A 73 -8.16 5.28 1.22
CA VAL A 73 -7.39 6.36 0.59
C VAL A 73 -8.16 6.84 -0.62
N ALA A 74 -8.58 8.10 -0.58
CA ALA A 74 -9.45 8.70 -1.59
C ALA A 74 -9.07 10.16 -1.86
N PRO A 75 -9.45 10.72 -3.02
CA PRO A 75 -9.47 12.18 -3.18
C PRO A 75 -10.44 12.82 -2.16
N ASP A 76 -10.41 14.14 -2.05
CA ASP A 76 -11.39 14.86 -1.24
C ASP A 76 -12.83 14.49 -1.65
N LEU A 77 -13.53 13.76 -0.77
CA LEU A 77 -14.85 13.20 -1.05
C LEU A 77 -15.92 14.29 -1.21
N GLY A 78 -15.65 15.50 -0.72
CA GLY A 78 -16.50 16.67 -0.98
C GLY A 78 -16.63 17.00 -2.47
N ARG A 79 -15.66 16.61 -3.30
CA ARG A 79 -15.74 16.76 -4.76
C ARG A 79 -16.71 15.77 -5.42
N LEU A 80 -16.99 14.64 -4.77
CA LEU A 80 -18.05 13.73 -5.21
C LEU A 80 -19.43 14.30 -4.83
N LEU A 81 -19.52 14.93 -3.66
CA LEU A 81 -20.77 15.49 -3.15
C LEU A 81 -21.18 16.84 -3.76
N GLN A 82 -20.26 17.58 -4.38
CA GLN A 82 -20.46 18.91 -5.02
C GLN A 82 -21.71 19.67 -4.54
N THR A 83 -21.76 20.00 -3.25
CA THR A 83 -22.76 20.94 -2.73
C THR A 83 -22.25 22.37 -2.90
N GLU A 84 -23.14 23.30 -3.26
CA GLU A 84 -22.81 24.69 -3.63
C GLU A 84 -21.98 25.42 -2.56
N GLN A 85 -22.03 24.99 -1.29
CA GLN A 85 -21.24 25.55 -0.18
C GLN A 85 -19.74 25.21 -0.25
N LEU A 86 -19.37 24.03 -0.76
CA LEU A 86 -17.95 23.65 -0.94
C LEU A 86 -17.28 24.39 -2.11
N GLY A 87 -18.08 24.92 -3.03
CA GLY A 87 -17.64 25.75 -4.17
C GLY A 87 -16.96 27.07 -3.78
N LYS A 88 -17.04 27.48 -2.50
CA LYS A 88 -16.33 28.66 -1.97
C LYS A 88 -14.90 28.40 -1.50
N ARG A 89 -14.42 27.15 -1.42
CA ARG A 89 -12.98 26.87 -1.24
C ARG A 89 -12.25 27.11 -2.57
N GLN A 90 -11.89 28.37 -2.82
CA GLN A 90 -11.25 28.85 -4.05
C GLN A 90 -9.87 28.23 -4.38
N ASN A 91 -9.29 27.40 -3.52
CA ASN A 91 -8.07 26.68 -3.85
C ASN A 91 -8.39 25.30 -4.45
N LYS A 92 -8.62 25.30 -5.77
CA LYS A 92 -8.54 24.12 -6.66
C LYS A 92 -7.08 23.63 -6.77
N LEU A 93 -6.41 23.41 -5.64
CA LEU A 93 -5.10 22.76 -5.61
C LEU A 93 -5.26 21.29 -6.06
N PRO A 94 -4.20 20.70 -6.66
CA PRO A 94 -4.28 19.41 -7.32
C PRO A 94 -4.70 18.32 -6.30
N TYR A 95 -5.67 17.49 -6.70
CA TYR A 95 -6.11 16.24 -6.06
C TYR A 95 -5.54 15.99 -4.65
N THR A 96 -6.01 16.73 -3.65
CA THR A 96 -5.64 16.44 -2.26
C THR A 96 -6.19 15.07 -1.91
N VAL A 97 -5.28 14.13 -1.67
CA VAL A 97 -5.62 12.81 -1.17
C VAL A 97 -5.88 12.93 0.32
N LYS A 98 -6.97 12.34 0.77
CA LYS A 98 -7.35 12.21 2.17
C LYS A 98 -7.31 10.74 2.59
N LEU A 99 -7.05 10.57 3.88
CA LEU A 99 -7.02 9.28 4.56
C LEU A 99 -8.24 9.19 5.47
N TYR A 100 -8.95 8.08 5.42
CA TYR A 100 -10.12 7.83 6.25
C TYR A 100 -9.90 6.50 6.97
N SER A 101 -9.93 6.55 8.31
CA SER A 101 -9.93 5.32 9.11
C SER A 101 -11.16 4.51 8.75
N ALA A 102 -10.97 3.23 8.48
CA ALA A 102 -12.00 2.33 8.03
C ALA A 102 -12.05 1.08 8.90
N LYS A 103 -13.17 0.37 8.83
CA LYS A 103 -13.35 -0.92 9.48
C LYS A 103 -14.41 -1.75 8.83
N THR A 104 -14.36 -3.07 9.05
CA THR A 104 -15.43 -3.99 8.67
C THR A 104 -16.71 -3.67 9.44
N LYS A 105 -17.85 -3.87 8.79
CA LYS A 105 -19.16 -3.84 9.42
C LYS A 105 -19.77 -5.23 9.31
N HIS A 106 -20.29 -5.72 10.43
CA HIS A 106 -20.96 -7.00 10.51
C HIS A 106 -22.35 -6.83 11.12
N SER A 107 -23.31 -7.65 10.70
CA SER A 107 -24.49 -7.94 11.51
C SER A 107 -24.09 -8.77 12.72
N LEU A 108 -24.86 -8.61 13.80
CA LEU A 108 -24.70 -9.40 15.01
C LEU A 108 -25.48 -10.71 14.88
N CYS A 109 -24.97 -11.77 15.48
CA CYS A 109 -25.68 -13.04 15.64
C CYS A 109 -26.89 -12.87 16.57
N ASN A 110 -27.70 -13.93 16.73
CA ASN A 110 -28.85 -13.92 17.64
C ASN A 110 -28.48 -13.64 19.11
N ASP A 111 -27.20 -13.82 19.47
CA ASP A 111 -26.67 -13.47 20.79
C ASP A 111 -26.47 -11.96 21.00
N GLY A 112 -26.60 -11.15 19.95
CA GLY A 112 -26.47 -9.69 20.00
C GLY A 112 -25.06 -9.17 20.22
N VAL A 113 -24.02 -10.02 20.15
CA VAL A 113 -22.63 -9.61 20.43
C VAL A 113 -21.66 -10.15 19.38
N THR A 114 -21.88 -11.38 18.90
CA THR A 114 -20.95 -12.03 17.98
C THR A 114 -21.16 -11.52 16.55
N PRO A 115 -20.10 -11.17 15.80
CA PRO A 115 -20.20 -10.85 14.37
C PRO A 115 -20.61 -12.09 13.56
N CYS A 116 -21.69 -12.00 12.76
CA CYS A 116 -22.23 -13.13 11.99
C CYS A 116 -22.24 -12.91 10.47
N GLY A 117 -22.58 -11.72 10.00
CA GLY A 117 -22.73 -11.45 8.57
C GLY A 117 -21.96 -10.23 8.13
N PHE A 118 -20.96 -10.40 7.27
CA PHE A 118 -20.21 -9.27 6.70
C PHE A 118 -21.14 -8.40 5.83
N GLN A 119 -21.15 -7.09 6.09
CA GLN A 119 -22.00 -6.13 5.39
C GLN A 119 -21.21 -5.19 4.47
N GLY A 120 -19.92 -4.99 4.71
CA GLY A 120 -19.11 -4.01 4.00
C GLY A 120 -18.14 -3.29 4.93
N TYR A 121 -17.76 -2.05 4.57
CA TYR A 121 -16.78 -1.28 5.33
C TYR A 121 -17.31 0.10 5.71
N ARG A 122 -17.17 0.48 6.98
CA ARG A 122 -17.46 1.84 7.44
C ARG A 122 -16.18 2.64 7.47
N PHE A 123 -16.19 3.87 6.96
CA PHE A 123 -15.06 4.79 7.09
C PHE A 123 -15.45 6.09 7.77
N LYS A 124 -14.48 6.73 8.41
CA LYS A 124 -14.62 8.00 9.11
C LYS A 124 -13.41 8.88 8.79
N GLY A 125 -13.69 10.14 8.48
CA GLY A 125 -12.73 11.23 8.45
C GLY A 125 -13.32 12.46 9.12
N GLU A 126 -12.52 13.52 9.20
CA GLU A 126 -12.91 14.79 9.79
C GLU A 126 -14.11 15.42 9.07
N ASP A 127 -14.05 15.50 7.73
CA ASP A 127 -15.09 16.14 6.92
C ASP A 127 -16.22 15.20 6.51
N PHE A 128 -15.91 13.94 6.27
CA PHE A 128 -16.83 12.96 5.69
C PHE A 128 -16.75 11.63 6.40
N ASN A 129 -17.90 10.99 6.55
CA ASN A 129 -18.02 9.61 6.94
C ASN A 129 -18.75 8.83 5.84
N GLY A 130 -18.76 7.51 5.93
CA GLY A 130 -19.51 6.74 4.97
C GLY A 130 -19.40 5.24 5.10
N PHE A 131 -19.88 4.57 4.06
CA PHE A 131 -20.00 3.13 4.00
C PHE A 131 -19.75 2.62 2.57
N ILE A 132 -18.98 1.55 2.46
CA ILE A 132 -18.73 0.81 1.22
C ILE A 132 -19.53 -0.48 1.30
N ASP A 133 -20.59 -0.56 0.52
CA ASP A 133 -21.41 -1.76 0.34
C ASP A 133 -20.84 -2.57 -0.83
N GLN A 134 -20.16 -3.68 -0.51
CA GLN A 134 -19.61 -4.56 -1.53
C GLN A 134 -20.66 -5.40 -2.25
N GLY A 135 -21.78 -5.70 -1.59
CA GLY A 135 -22.86 -6.50 -2.19
C GLY A 135 -23.53 -5.74 -3.33
N ASN A 136 -23.80 -4.46 -3.10
CA ASN A 136 -24.45 -3.58 -4.09
C ASN A 136 -23.46 -2.78 -4.95
N LYS A 137 -22.16 -2.82 -4.63
CA LYS A 137 -21.10 -2.00 -5.25
C LYS A 137 -21.39 -0.50 -5.16
N GLU A 138 -21.76 -0.09 -3.95
CA GLU A 138 -22.14 1.28 -3.63
C GLU A 138 -21.23 1.90 -2.58
N LEU A 139 -20.95 3.18 -2.76
CA LEU A 139 -20.25 4.03 -1.81
C LEU A 139 -21.22 5.10 -1.32
N TYR A 140 -21.63 4.98 -0.06
CA TYR A 140 -22.35 6.04 0.65
C TYR A 140 -21.36 6.99 1.30
N ILE A 141 -21.59 8.30 1.12
CA ILE A 141 -20.79 9.37 1.71
C ILE A 141 -21.75 10.38 2.34
N ALA A 142 -21.47 10.77 3.58
CA ALA A 142 -22.16 11.86 4.25
C ALA A 142 -21.17 12.88 4.81
N SER A 143 -21.53 14.15 4.68
CA SER A 143 -20.84 15.26 5.34
C SER A 143 -21.05 15.19 6.85
N ASN A 144 -20.00 15.45 7.62
CA ASN A 144 -20.13 15.64 9.07
C ASN A 144 -20.62 17.05 9.43
N TRP A 145 -20.54 17.99 8.48
CA TRP A 145 -20.81 19.41 8.71
C TRP A 145 -22.16 19.87 8.16
N THR A 146 -22.74 19.12 7.22
CA THR A 146 -24.00 19.44 6.53
C THR A 146 -24.90 18.21 6.47
N THR A 147 -26.16 18.38 6.05
CA THR A 147 -27.08 17.26 5.82
C THR A 147 -26.83 16.54 4.49
N ASP A 148 -25.79 16.95 3.75
CA ASP A 148 -25.50 16.43 2.43
C ASP A 148 -24.99 15.00 2.52
N SER A 149 -25.64 14.12 1.76
CA SER A 149 -25.16 12.76 1.55
C SER A 149 -25.53 12.28 0.17
N ALA A 150 -24.76 11.33 -0.34
CA ALA A 150 -25.02 10.70 -1.61
C ALA A 150 -24.49 9.26 -1.61
N THR A 151 -25.11 8.45 -2.46
CA THR A 151 -24.66 7.11 -2.78
C THR A 151 -24.17 7.10 -4.23
N PHE A 152 -22.99 6.53 -4.44
CA PHE A 152 -22.39 6.39 -5.76
C PHE A 152 -22.15 4.92 -6.06
N CYS A 153 -22.55 4.45 -7.24
CA CYS A 153 -22.10 3.14 -7.71
C CYS A 153 -20.61 3.22 -8.05
N TYR A 154 -19.86 2.17 -7.73
CA TYR A 154 -18.45 2.06 -8.10
C TYR A 154 -18.18 0.85 -8.98
N LYS A 155 -17.11 0.93 -9.77
CA LYS A 155 -16.55 -0.23 -10.49
C LYS A 155 -15.29 -0.68 -9.77
N GLU A 156 -15.22 -1.97 -9.49
CA GLU A 156 -14.00 -2.57 -8.97
C GLU A 156 -12.92 -2.55 -10.04
N ASN A 157 -11.72 -2.14 -9.66
CA ASN A 157 -10.58 -2.15 -10.55
C ASN A 157 -9.36 -2.72 -9.83
N SER A 158 -9.01 -3.95 -10.18
CA SER A 158 -7.86 -4.67 -9.62
C SER A 158 -6.50 -4.11 -10.05
N THR A 159 -6.47 -3.23 -11.07
CA THR A 159 -5.25 -2.59 -11.59
C THR A 159 -4.99 -1.22 -10.97
N TYR A 160 -5.86 -0.77 -10.08
CA TYR A 160 -5.69 0.45 -9.33
C TYR A 160 -4.56 0.27 -8.28
N LEU A 161 -3.30 0.50 -8.70
CA LEU A 161 -2.06 0.58 -7.88
C LEU A 161 -1.79 1.96 -7.27
N PRO A 162 -1.33 2.13 -6.01
CA PRO A 162 -1.31 3.43 -5.28
C PRO A 162 -0.83 4.65 -6.09
N LEU A 163 -1.43 5.84 -5.91
CA LEU A 163 -1.02 7.06 -6.64
C LEU A 163 0.40 7.51 -6.23
N VAL A 164 1.17 8.11 -7.14
CA VAL A 164 2.56 8.57 -6.89
C VAL A 164 2.66 9.56 -5.72
N SER A 165 1.66 10.44 -5.55
CA SER A 165 1.58 11.37 -4.42
C SER A 165 1.38 10.65 -3.07
N GLN A 166 0.66 9.53 -3.06
CA GLN A 166 0.44 8.70 -1.87
C GLN A 166 1.71 7.97 -1.46
N ALA A 167 2.43 7.42 -2.45
CA ALA A 167 3.73 6.80 -2.22
C ALA A 167 4.74 7.77 -1.59
N ARG A 168 4.80 9.02 -2.07
CA ARG A 168 5.68 10.06 -1.49
C ARG A 168 5.33 10.42 -0.04
N LEU A 169 4.03 10.47 0.29
CA LEU A 169 3.61 10.75 1.66
C LEU A 169 4.02 9.60 2.59
N ILE A 170 3.76 8.36 2.20
CA ILE A 170 4.15 7.16 2.97
C ILE A 170 5.67 7.10 3.14
N ASP A 171 6.44 7.41 2.10
CA ASP A 171 7.91 7.51 2.20
C ASP A 171 8.37 8.51 3.25
N SER A 172 7.70 9.68 3.33
CA SER A 172 8.02 10.72 4.31
C SER A 172 7.66 10.31 5.74
N LEU A 173 6.49 9.69 5.92
CA LEU A 173 6.03 9.20 7.22
C LEU A 173 6.94 8.08 7.74
N TYR A 174 7.35 7.16 6.86
CA TYR A 174 8.28 6.09 7.20
C TYR A 174 9.62 6.64 7.69
N LYS A 175 10.22 7.57 6.93
CA LYS A 175 11.48 8.21 7.32
C LYS A 175 11.39 8.91 8.68
N THR A 176 10.26 9.53 8.98
CA THR A 176 10.02 10.23 10.25
C THR A 176 9.89 9.23 11.40
N SER A 177 9.03 8.22 11.22
CA SER A 177 8.80 7.16 12.20
C SER A 177 10.08 6.41 12.57
N ASP A 178 10.91 6.04 11.59
CA ASP A 178 12.16 5.30 11.85
C ASP A 178 13.19 6.15 12.62
N LYS A 179 13.24 7.46 12.32
CA LYS A 179 14.07 8.41 13.06
C LYS A 179 13.60 8.57 14.51
N GLU A 180 12.29 8.62 14.73
CA GLU A 180 11.68 8.73 16.07
C GLU A 180 11.91 7.47 16.92
N LEU A 181 11.74 6.28 16.34
CA LEU A 181 12.03 5.02 17.02
C LEU A 181 13.48 4.99 17.50
N ASN A 182 14.44 5.31 16.63
CA ASN A 182 15.86 5.31 16.99
C ASN A 182 16.17 6.35 18.08
N ARG A 183 15.55 7.54 18.01
CA ARG A 183 15.71 8.56 19.06
C ARG A 183 15.19 8.06 20.40
N ASN A 184 13.99 7.48 20.45
CA ASN A 184 13.40 6.96 21.69
C ASN A 184 14.25 5.83 22.28
N TYR A 185 14.69 4.87 21.46
CA TYR A 185 15.61 3.81 21.90
C TYR A 185 16.87 4.37 22.59
N LEU A 186 17.50 5.40 22.01
CA LEU A 186 18.71 6.01 22.59
C LEU A 186 18.43 6.71 23.92
N LEU A 187 17.26 7.34 24.07
CA LEU A 187 16.84 7.99 25.30
C LEU A 187 16.56 6.95 26.39
N THR A 188 15.69 5.97 26.11
CA THR A 188 15.34 4.89 27.02
C THR A 188 16.58 4.11 27.45
N ARG A 189 17.49 3.79 26.53
CA ARG A 189 18.74 3.11 26.90
C ARG A 189 19.60 3.94 27.85
N ARG A 190 19.65 5.26 27.68
CA ARG A 190 20.39 6.15 28.60
C ARG A 190 19.77 6.12 29.99
N ASP A 191 18.44 6.14 30.08
CA ASP A 191 17.73 6.07 31.34
C ASP A 191 17.92 4.71 32.01
N ILE A 192 17.86 3.62 31.25
CA ILE A 192 18.17 2.27 31.76
C ILE A 192 19.61 2.21 32.30
N ILE A 193 20.60 2.77 31.61
CA ILE A 193 21.99 2.83 32.13
C ILE A 193 22.02 3.56 33.46
N LYS A 194 21.29 4.68 33.57
CA LYS A 194 21.27 5.53 34.76
C LYS A 194 20.61 4.84 35.96
N PHE A 195 19.50 4.13 35.74
CA PHE A 195 18.67 3.59 36.82
C PHE A 195 18.95 2.10 37.11
N TYR A 196 19.28 1.31 36.09
CA TYR A 196 19.39 -0.14 36.16
C TYR A 196 20.79 -0.66 35.79
N GLY A 197 21.68 0.21 35.31
CA GLY A 197 23.07 -0.11 35.03
C GLY A 197 23.32 -0.71 33.63
N GLN A 198 24.59 -1.00 33.35
CA GLN A 198 25.05 -1.35 32.01
C GLN A 198 24.55 -2.72 31.52
N ASN A 199 24.36 -3.68 32.43
CA ASN A 199 23.90 -5.03 32.07
C ASN A 199 22.45 -4.99 31.55
N SER A 200 21.53 -4.35 32.27
CA SER A 200 20.13 -4.20 31.81
C SER A 200 20.05 -3.42 30.48
N ALA A 201 20.94 -2.44 30.28
CA ALA A 201 21.02 -1.70 29.02
C ALA A 201 21.54 -2.55 27.85
N ASN A 202 22.31 -3.60 28.12
CA ASN A 202 22.74 -4.57 27.11
C ASN A 202 21.62 -5.56 26.79
N ASP A 203 20.88 -6.02 27.80
CA ASP A 203 19.71 -6.89 27.61
C ASP A 203 18.61 -6.17 26.80
N PHE A 204 18.34 -4.90 27.13
CA PHE A 204 17.44 -4.05 26.36
C PHE A 204 17.88 -3.90 24.89
N LYS A 205 19.18 -3.72 24.64
CA LYS A 205 19.72 -3.65 23.28
C LYS A 205 19.50 -4.96 22.52
N GLU A 206 19.67 -6.11 23.16
CA GLU A 206 19.48 -7.41 22.53
C GLU A 206 18.00 -7.67 22.24
N ASN A 207 17.10 -7.30 23.15
CA ASN A 207 15.65 -7.33 22.92
C ASN A 207 15.27 -6.45 21.73
N GLN A 208 15.81 -5.23 21.66
CA GLN A 208 15.54 -4.34 20.54
C GLN A 208 16.05 -4.91 19.21
N ARG A 209 17.20 -5.58 19.21
CA ARG A 209 17.72 -6.24 18.01
C ARG A 209 16.79 -7.37 17.54
N LYS A 210 16.33 -8.22 18.45
CA LYS A 210 15.38 -9.30 18.12
C LYS A 210 14.07 -8.73 17.56
N TRP A 211 13.54 -7.70 18.21
CA TRP A 211 12.34 -7.02 17.76
C TRP A 211 12.48 -6.42 16.34
N VAL A 212 13.62 -5.81 16.01
CA VAL A 212 13.85 -5.29 14.65
C VAL A 212 13.80 -6.41 13.61
N ILE A 213 14.39 -7.57 13.93
CA ILE A 213 14.37 -8.74 13.06
C ILE A 213 12.94 -9.28 12.89
N GLU A 214 12.20 -9.43 13.99
CA GLU A 214 10.81 -9.89 14.00
C GLU A 214 9.89 -8.93 13.23
N ARG A 215 9.95 -7.62 13.51
CA ARG A 215 9.23 -6.59 12.73
C ARG A 215 9.50 -6.74 11.24
N SER A 216 10.77 -6.91 10.86
CA SER A 216 11.14 -7.05 9.47
C SER A 216 10.57 -8.32 8.82
N GLN A 217 10.51 -9.43 9.56
CA GLN A 217 9.86 -10.65 9.09
C GLN A 217 8.35 -10.47 8.96
N ASP A 218 7.69 -9.97 10.01
CA ASP A 218 6.24 -9.68 10.05
C ASP A 218 5.80 -8.78 8.91
N CYS A 219 6.60 -7.74 8.63
CA CYS A 219 6.27 -6.77 7.61
C CYS A 219 6.72 -7.17 6.19
N GLY A 220 7.47 -8.27 6.01
CA GLY A 220 7.92 -8.73 4.69
C GLY A 220 9.11 -7.96 4.09
N ALA A 221 9.98 -7.42 4.94
CA ALA A 221 11.18 -6.68 4.56
C ALA A 221 12.22 -7.54 3.80
N ASP A 222 13.24 -6.88 3.26
CA ASP A 222 14.36 -7.57 2.64
C ASP A 222 15.37 -8.16 3.66
N SER A 223 16.43 -8.79 3.14
CA SER A 223 17.52 -9.35 3.95
C SER A 223 18.35 -8.31 4.69
N GLN A 224 18.15 -7.02 4.41
CA GLN A 224 18.76 -5.91 5.14
C GLN A 224 17.80 -5.28 6.15
N HIS A 225 16.65 -5.92 6.40
CA HIS A 225 15.62 -5.44 7.31
C HIS A 225 14.95 -4.13 6.88
N LEU A 226 14.98 -3.81 5.57
CA LEU A 226 14.43 -2.58 5.01
C LEU A 226 13.12 -2.83 4.24
N PRO A 227 12.15 -1.91 4.33
CA PRO A 227 10.92 -1.99 3.57
C PRO A 227 11.15 -1.53 2.12
N ARG A 228 10.79 -2.38 1.17
CA ARG A 228 10.86 -2.17 -0.28
C ARG A 228 9.58 -1.57 -0.83
N THR A 229 8.45 -1.91 -0.24
CA THR A 229 7.12 -1.49 -0.71
C THR A 229 6.50 -0.44 0.20
N GLN A 230 5.45 0.23 -0.29
CA GLN A 230 4.69 1.20 0.51
C GLN A 230 3.90 0.52 1.63
N ALA A 231 3.45 -0.72 1.43
CA ALA A 231 2.76 -1.50 2.46
C ALA A 231 3.72 -1.91 3.58
N GLU A 232 4.91 -2.40 3.23
CA GLU A 232 5.98 -2.66 4.20
C GLU A 232 6.30 -1.39 5.02
N LYS A 233 6.38 -0.22 4.38
CA LYS A 233 6.59 1.06 5.07
C LYS A 233 5.47 1.41 6.05
N VAL A 234 4.21 1.19 5.70
CA VAL A 234 3.07 1.40 6.61
C VAL A 234 3.13 0.44 7.81
N CYS A 235 3.40 -0.84 7.57
CA CYS A 235 3.59 -1.83 8.64
C CYS A 235 4.74 -1.41 9.58
N PHE A 236 5.86 -0.95 9.03
CA PHE A 236 6.97 -0.41 9.83
C PHE A 236 6.54 0.80 10.67
N ILE A 237 5.81 1.75 10.09
CA ILE A 237 5.31 2.93 10.83
C ILE A 237 4.47 2.50 12.03
N GLN A 238 3.55 1.54 11.84
CA GLN A 238 2.67 1.04 12.91
C GLN A 238 3.45 0.28 13.99
N LYS A 239 4.31 -0.66 13.59
CA LYS A 239 5.14 -1.44 14.53
C LYS A 239 6.08 -0.52 15.33
N ASN A 240 6.66 0.49 14.69
CA ASN A 240 7.49 1.49 15.36
C ASN A 240 6.72 2.25 16.43
N ALA A 241 5.48 2.66 16.15
CA ALA A 241 4.64 3.35 17.13
C ALA A 241 4.37 2.46 18.36
N ALA A 242 3.97 1.20 18.14
CA ALA A 242 3.73 0.24 19.22
C ALA A 242 4.99 -0.01 20.08
N GLN A 243 6.17 -0.14 19.45
CA GLN A 243 7.42 -0.34 20.18
C GLN A 243 7.82 0.86 21.04
N MET A 244 7.54 2.07 20.57
CA MET A 244 7.80 3.26 21.37
C MET A 244 6.90 3.34 22.60
N GLU A 245 5.67 2.80 22.54
CA GLU A 245 4.81 2.66 23.71
C GLU A 245 5.41 1.67 24.73
N GLU A 246 5.98 0.55 24.27
CA GLU A 246 6.61 -0.43 25.17
C GLU A 246 7.81 0.14 25.94
N TYR A 247 8.56 1.08 25.36
CA TYR A 247 9.69 1.71 26.03
C TYR A 247 9.31 2.49 27.29
N PHE A 248 8.07 2.98 27.39
CA PHE A 248 7.61 3.67 28.60
C PHE A 248 7.61 2.73 29.81
N PHE A 249 7.34 1.43 29.63
CA PHE A 249 7.32 0.45 30.70
C PHE A 249 8.70 0.06 31.25
N TRP A 250 9.79 0.50 30.60
CA TRP A 250 11.16 0.29 31.11
C TRP A 250 11.63 1.38 32.07
N ILE A 251 10.85 2.46 32.23
CA ILE A 251 11.24 3.65 33.01
C ILE A 251 10.35 3.83 34.27
N ASP A 252 9.27 3.07 34.40
CA ASP A 252 8.51 2.91 35.65
C ASP A 252 9.31 2.14 36.72
#